data_AF-A0A935XKP9-F1
#
_entry.id   AF-A0A935XKP9-F1
#
_cell.length_a   1.000
_cell.length_b   1.000
_cell.length_c   1.000
_cell.angle_alpha   90.00
_cell.angle_beta   90.00
_cell.angle_gamma   90.00
#
_symmetry.space_group_name_H-M   'P 1'
#
loop_
_entity.id
_entity.type
_entity.pdbx_description
1 polymer ?
#
loop_
_entity_poly.entity_id
_entity_poly.type
_entity_poly.pdbx_seq_one_letter_code
_entity_poly.pdbx_strand_id
1 'polypeptide(L)'
;MHTWTFRRDWIVPGITAAVVVAGLTVAGVVKASDHQDTPTVELSPRYDVNDVYAFPSPIAGRTVLALSTASPLTPARTPSATFGTRDKEPYQLKIDNNGDAVEDLVFQVTFTGPERNQMVRLKGPMKPNETGTANTMLRGESTLYGRTNTVLGSPNGGAAVRGAA
;
A
#
# COMPACT_ATOMS: atom_id res chain seq x y z
N MET A 1 8.79 57.37 48.63
CA MET A 1 9.61 56.28 48.09
C MET A 1 8.90 54.98 48.43
N HIS A 2 8.35 54.27 47.43
CA HIS A 2 7.60 53.02 47.62
C HIS A 2 8.32 51.93 46.83
N THR A 3 8.99 51.01 47.53
CA THR A 3 9.72 49.91 46.91
C THR A 3 8.77 48.73 46.72
N TRP A 4 8.45 48.43 45.46
CA TRP A 4 7.70 47.24 45.08
C TRP A 4 8.58 46.00 45.23
N THR A 5 8.31 45.16 46.21
CA THR A 5 8.98 43.85 46.32
C THR A 5 8.17 42.80 45.57
N PHE A 6 8.66 42.36 44.41
CA PHE A 6 8.11 41.21 43.68
C PHE A 6 8.30 39.94 44.53
N ARG A 7 7.21 39.25 44.87
CA ARG A 7 7.27 37.99 45.63
C ARG A 7 7.77 36.86 44.73
N ARG A 8 9.01 36.43 44.97
CA ARG A 8 9.72 35.37 44.21
C ARG A 8 9.08 33.98 44.38
N ASP A 9 8.23 33.82 45.40
CA ASP A 9 7.63 32.54 45.82
C ASP A 9 6.60 32.00 44.80
N TRP A 10 6.13 32.84 43.87
CA TRP A 10 5.11 32.48 42.87
C TRP A 10 5.72 32.16 41.51
N ILE A 11 7.00 32.50 41.29
CA ILE A 11 7.68 32.34 40.01
C ILE A 11 8.07 30.87 39.77
N VAL A 12 8.59 30.20 40.81
CA VAL A 12 9.03 28.80 40.72
C VAL A 12 7.88 27.85 40.42
N PRO A 13 6.75 27.83 41.17
CA PRO A 13 5.62 26.95 40.83
C PRO A 13 4.97 27.31 39.49
N GLY A 14 4.96 28.60 39.10
CA GLY A 14 4.45 29.04 37.80
C GLY A 14 5.27 28.52 36.61
N ILE A 15 6.60 28.53 36.72
CA ILE A 15 7.48 27.99 35.68
C ILE A 15 7.33 26.47 35.57
N THR A 16 7.25 25.76 36.70
CA THR A 16 7.08 24.29 36.68
C THR A 16 5.75 23.88 36.05
N ALA A 17 4.65 24.57 36.38
CA ALA A 17 3.35 24.31 35.79
C ALA A 17 3.34 24.62 34.27
N ALA A 18 3.99 25.71 33.84
CA ALA A 18 4.11 26.06 32.44
C ALA A 18 4.91 25.02 31.63
N VAL A 19 5.99 24.47 32.20
CA VAL A 19 6.80 23.42 31.55
C VAL A 19 6.02 22.09 31.43
N VAL A 20 5.22 21.72 32.43
CA VAL A 20 4.39 20.50 32.38
C VAL A 20 3.27 20.63 31.36
N VAL A 21 2.59 21.78 31.31
CA VAL A 21 1.53 22.04 30.32
C VAL A 21 2.11 22.09 28.90
N ALA A 22 3.28 22.73 28.70
CA ALA A 22 3.97 22.74 27.42
C ALA A 22 4.45 21.35 26.99
N GLY A 23 4.88 20.49 27.93
CA GLY A 23 5.25 19.10 27.62
C GLY A 23 4.07 18.25 27.17
N LEU A 24 2.90 18.44 27.78
CA LEU A 24 1.67 17.71 27.43
C LEU A 24 1.07 18.14 26.09
N THR A 25 1.27 19.38 25.64
CA THR A 25 0.82 19.84 24.31
C THR A 25 1.74 19.41 23.18
N VAL A 26 3.01 19.09 23.46
CA VAL A 26 3.98 18.61 22.46
C VAL A 26 3.94 17.09 22.29
N ALA A 27 3.38 16.34 23.25
CA ALA A 27 3.02 14.93 23.08
C ALA A 27 1.80 14.79 22.16
N GLY A 28 1.97 15.15 20.88
CA GLY A 28 0.98 14.92 19.86
C GLY A 28 0.62 13.44 19.76
N VAL A 29 -0.64 13.15 19.44
CA VAL A 29 -1.06 11.80 19.05
C VAL A 29 -0.21 11.39 17.86
N VAL A 30 0.77 10.52 18.10
CA VAL A 30 1.57 9.93 17.03
C VAL A 30 0.65 8.98 16.28
N LYS A 31 0.02 9.48 15.21
CA LYS A 31 -0.65 8.63 14.23
C LYS A 31 0.45 7.95 13.41
N ALA A 32 0.96 6.85 13.94
CA ALA A 32 1.70 5.91 13.11
C ALA A 32 0.69 5.23 12.17
N SER A 33 0.97 5.24 10.87
CA SER A 33 0.21 4.46 9.90
C SER A 33 0.86 3.09 9.82
N ASP A 34 0.26 2.08 10.47
CA ASP A 34 0.49 0.69 10.15
C ASP A 34 -0.59 0.28 9.14
N HIS A 35 -0.19 -0.30 8.00
CA HIS A 35 -1.11 -0.71 6.95
C HIS A 35 -2.03 -1.86 7.42
N GLN A 36 -1.57 -2.66 8.39
CA GLN A 36 -2.31 -3.77 8.96
C GLN A 36 -3.42 -3.32 9.93
N ASP A 37 -3.33 -2.12 10.51
CA ASP A 37 -4.27 -1.60 11.52
C ASP A 37 -5.59 -1.06 10.94
N THR A 38 -5.77 -1.13 9.61
CA THR A 38 -7.08 -0.79 9.02
C THR A 38 -8.05 -1.96 9.18
N PRO A 39 -9.32 -1.73 9.55
CA PRO A 39 -10.29 -2.81 9.77
C PRO A 39 -10.43 -3.76 8.58
N THR A 40 -10.27 -3.25 7.35
CA THR A 40 -10.36 -4.04 6.12
C THR A 40 -9.18 -4.99 5.95
N VAL A 41 -7.97 -4.56 6.30
CA VAL A 41 -6.74 -5.36 6.17
C VAL A 41 -6.65 -6.38 7.30
N GLU A 42 -7.05 -6.03 8.52
CA GLU A 42 -7.12 -6.96 9.65
C GLU A 42 -8.04 -8.15 9.35
N LEU A 43 -9.23 -7.88 8.78
CA LEU A 43 -10.18 -8.92 8.39
C LEU A 43 -9.77 -9.70 7.14
N SER A 44 -8.90 -9.12 6.31
CA SER A 44 -8.47 -9.76 5.07
C SER A 44 -7.00 -9.39 4.78
N PRO A 45 -6.05 -10.14 5.38
CA PRO A 45 -4.61 -9.85 5.28
C PRO A 45 -4.06 -9.83 3.86
N ARG A 46 -4.78 -10.38 2.88
CA ARG A 46 -4.41 -10.28 1.46
C ARG A 46 -4.44 -8.84 0.92
N TYR A 47 -5.16 -7.91 1.55
CA TYR A 47 -5.10 -6.48 1.19
C TYR A 47 -3.89 -5.76 1.78
N ASP A 48 -3.15 -6.41 2.67
CA ASP A 48 -1.90 -5.88 3.20
C ASP A 48 -0.83 -5.95 2.10
N VAL A 49 -0.51 -4.81 1.48
CA VAL A 49 0.63 -4.70 0.56
C VAL A 49 1.84 -4.35 1.42
N ASN A 50 2.77 -5.29 1.55
CA ASN A 50 3.96 -5.10 2.40
C ASN A 50 5.02 -4.24 1.69
N ASP A 51 5.31 -4.54 0.43
CA ASP A 51 6.43 -3.97 -0.31
C ASP A 51 6.13 -3.91 -1.81
N VAL A 52 6.68 -2.87 -2.44
CA VAL A 52 6.75 -2.71 -3.90
C VAL A 52 8.19 -2.55 -4.31
N TYR A 53 8.62 -3.31 -5.31
CA TYR A 53 9.98 -3.30 -5.85
C TYR A 53 9.97 -2.96 -7.34
N ALA A 54 10.99 -2.22 -7.78
CA ALA A 54 11.23 -1.92 -9.17
C ALA A 54 12.66 -2.31 -9.56
N PHE A 55 12.81 -3.05 -10.66
CA PHE A 55 14.12 -3.51 -11.15
C PHE A 55 14.32 -3.12 -12.62
N PRO A 56 15.56 -2.79 -13.03
CA PRO A 56 15.87 -2.64 -14.44
C PRO A 56 15.67 -3.97 -15.17
N SER A 57 15.07 -3.92 -16.36
CA SER A 57 15.03 -5.09 -17.24
C SER A 57 16.32 -5.21 -18.05
N PRO A 58 16.80 -6.42 -18.35
CA PRO A 58 17.85 -6.60 -19.36
C PRO A 58 17.39 -6.20 -20.78
N ILE A 59 16.08 -6.01 -21.00
CA ILE A 59 15.53 -5.50 -22.25
C ILE A 59 15.39 -3.97 -22.14
N ALA A 60 16.03 -3.25 -23.05
CA ALA A 60 15.97 -1.79 -23.09
C ALA A 60 14.53 -1.26 -23.15
N GLY A 61 14.26 -0.20 -22.41
CA GLY A 61 12.93 0.43 -22.33
C GLY A 61 11.90 -0.36 -21.51
N ARG A 62 12.33 -1.35 -20.71
CA ARG A 62 11.44 -2.12 -19.83
C ARG A 62 11.90 -2.06 -18.38
N THR A 63 10.93 -2.10 -17.47
CA THR A 63 11.12 -2.18 -16.02
C THR A 63 10.30 -3.35 -15.49
N VAL A 64 10.82 -4.03 -14.48
CA VAL A 64 10.08 -5.04 -13.73
C VAL A 64 9.51 -4.38 -12.49
N LEU A 65 8.20 -4.49 -12.31
CA LEU A 65 7.52 -4.12 -11.07
C LEU A 65 7.09 -5.39 -10.35
N ALA A 66 7.40 -5.49 -9.07
CA ALA A 66 6.96 -6.57 -8.20
C ALA A 66 6.22 -5.98 -7.00
N LEU A 67 5.13 -6.62 -6.62
CA LEU A 67 4.33 -6.27 -5.47
C LEU A 67 4.10 -7.55 -4.67
N SER A 68 4.34 -7.50 -3.37
CA SER A 68 4.02 -8.59 -2.46
C SER A 68 2.87 -8.21 -1.53
N THR A 69 2.20 -9.22 -1.00
CA THR A 69 1.07 -9.06 -0.11
C THR A 69 1.08 -10.09 1.00
N ALA A 70 0.42 -9.74 2.10
CA ALA A 70 0.30 -10.49 3.34
C ALA A 70 1.63 -10.75 4.08
N SER A 71 1.52 -10.87 5.40
CA SER A 71 2.61 -11.35 6.26
C SER A 71 3.09 -12.76 5.85
N PRO A 72 4.36 -13.12 6.13
CA PRO A 72 4.91 -14.42 5.81
C PRO A 72 4.02 -15.58 6.24
N LEU A 73 3.68 -16.45 5.30
CA LEU A 73 2.85 -17.62 5.56
C LEU A 73 3.71 -18.78 6.07
N THR A 74 3.17 -19.52 7.04
CA THR A 74 3.75 -20.81 7.42
C THR A 74 3.43 -21.87 6.36
N PRO A 75 4.24 -22.93 6.21
CA PRO A 75 3.96 -24.00 5.25
C PRO A 75 2.55 -24.62 5.36
N ALA A 76 1.98 -24.63 6.57
CA ALA A 76 0.62 -25.12 6.81
C ALA A 76 -0.48 -24.16 6.29
N ARG A 77 -0.20 -22.85 6.22
CA ARG A 77 -1.16 -21.83 5.76
C ARG A 77 -1.05 -21.54 4.27
N THR A 78 0.07 -21.88 3.63
CA THR A 78 0.28 -21.66 2.20
C THR A 78 -0.76 -22.33 1.29
N PRO A 79 -1.20 -23.59 1.51
CA PRO A 79 -2.17 -24.24 0.64
C PRO A 79 -3.53 -23.52 0.56
N SER A 80 -3.88 -22.77 1.62
CA SER A 80 -5.13 -22.01 1.73
C SER A 80 -5.00 -20.55 1.26
N ALA A 81 -3.83 -20.12 0.81
CA ALA A 81 -3.58 -18.73 0.45
C ALA A 81 -4.29 -18.35 -0.86
N THR A 82 -4.86 -17.14 -0.88
CA THR A 82 -5.46 -16.56 -2.09
C THR A 82 -5.09 -15.08 -2.17
N PHE A 83 -4.84 -14.59 -3.37
CA PHE A 83 -4.79 -13.14 -3.64
C PHE A 83 -6.19 -12.50 -3.82
N GLY A 84 -7.27 -13.27 -3.88
CA GLY A 84 -8.62 -12.75 -4.18
C GLY A 84 -9.46 -13.79 -4.91
N THR A 85 -10.77 -13.80 -4.69
CA THR A 85 -11.61 -14.93 -5.14
C THR A 85 -12.71 -14.52 -6.11
N ARG A 86 -13.04 -13.24 -6.21
CA ARG A 86 -14.27 -12.78 -6.89
C ARG A 86 -14.06 -11.66 -7.91
N ASP A 87 -12.83 -11.36 -8.30
CA ASP A 87 -12.53 -10.23 -9.19
C ASP A 87 -13.03 -8.89 -8.62
N LYS A 88 -13.07 -8.77 -7.28
CA LYS A 88 -13.56 -7.57 -6.57
C LYS A 88 -12.47 -6.90 -5.74
N GLU A 89 -11.28 -7.49 -5.74
CA GLU A 89 -10.14 -7.14 -4.93
C GLU A 89 -8.99 -6.70 -5.86
N PRO A 90 -8.93 -5.42 -6.26
CA PRO A 90 -7.89 -4.94 -7.16
C PRO A 90 -6.63 -4.60 -6.39
N TYR A 91 -5.49 -5.08 -6.89
CA TYR A 91 -4.18 -4.52 -6.58
C TYR A 91 -3.82 -3.51 -7.66
N GLN A 92 -3.48 -2.29 -7.27
CA GLN A 92 -3.14 -1.22 -8.20
C GLN A 92 -1.73 -0.69 -7.95
N LEU A 93 -0.91 -0.69 -8.99
CA LEU A 93 0.33 0.08 -9.05
C LEU A 93 0.03 1.34 -9.85
N LYS A 94 0.05 2.48 -9.15
CA LYS A 94 -0.19 3.82 -9.70
C LYS A 94 1.14 4.46 -10.04
N ILE A 95 1.29 4.93 -11.27
CA ILE A 95 2.53 5.44 -11.84
C ILE A 95 2.34 6.91 -12.19
N ASP A 96 3.07 7.77 -11.52
CA ASP A 96 3.36 9.14 -11.95
C ASP A 96 4.63 9.08 -12.82
N ASN A 97 4.54 9.52 -14.07
CA ASN A 97 5.66 9.55 -15.00
C ASN A 97 6.07 10.98 -15.41
N ASN A 98 5.46 11.99 -14.81
CA ASN A 98 5.64 13.40 -15.15
C ASN A 98 6.15 14.25 -13.97
N GLY A 99 6.03 13.74 -12.74
CA GLY A 99 6.57 14.34 -11.51
C GLY A 99 5.62 15.30 -10.78
N ASP A 100 4.33 15.33 -11.13
CA ASP A 100 3.31 16.17 -10.47
C ASP A 100 2.67 15.53 -9.23
N ALA A 101 3.11 14.32 -8.85
CA ALA A 101 2.56 13.51 -7.77
C ALA A 101 1.09 13.09 -7.97
N VAL A 102 0.62 13.10 -9.22
CA VAL A 102 -0.67 12.57 -9.66
C VAL A 102 -0.39 11.40 -10.60
N GLU A 103 -1.10 10.29 -10.42
CA GLU A 103 -0.86 9.14 -11.27
C GLU A 103 -1.36 9.34 -12.71
N ASP A 104 -0.50 9.04 -13.68
CA ASP A 104 -0.81 9.06 -15.11
C ASP A 104 -1.30 7.70 -15.62
N LEU A 105 -0.75 6.62 -15.05
CA LEU A 105 -0.97 5.24 -15.49
C LEU A 105 -1.22 4.32 -14.29
N VAL A 106 -2.03 3.28 -14.51
CA VAL A 106 -2.31 2.25 -13.53
C VAL A 106 -2.12 0.87 -14.14
N PHE A 107 -1.46 -0.01 -13.40
CA PHE A 107 -1.55 -1.45 -13.57
C PHE A 107 -2.49 -2.01 -12.51
N GLN A 108 -3.56 -2.68 -12.93
CA GLN A 108 -4.51 -3.34 -12.04
C GLN A 108 -4.44 -4.85 -12.20
N VAL A 109 -4.27 -5.56 -11.09
CA VAL A 109 -4.29 -7.01 -11.01
C VAL A 109 -5.49 -7.47 -10.20
N THR A 110 -6.23 -8.44 -10.71
CA THR A 110 -7.34 -9.08 -10.00
C THR A 110 -7.31 -10.59 -10.15
N PHE A 111 -8.01 -11.29 -9.25
CA PHE A 111 -7.96 -12.74 -9.13
C PHE A 111 -9.34 -13.38 -9.01
N THR A 112 -9.47 -14.59 -9.56
CA THR A 112 -10.65 -15.43 -9.41
C THR A 112 -10.28 -16.89 -9.19
N GLY A 113 -11.22 -17.65 -8.63
CA GLY A 113 -11.07 -19.10 -8.47
C GLY A 113 -10.43 -19.47 -7.13
N PRO A 114 -10.30 -20.79 -6.87
CA PRO A 114 -9.80 -21.31 -5.60
C PRO A 114 -8.27 -21.25 -5.55
N GLU A 115 -7.75 -21.18 -4.32
CA GLU A 115 -6.36 -21.14 -3.87
C GLU A 115 -5.31 -21.52 -4.94
N ARG A 116 -4.86 -22.77 -4.98
CA ARG A 116 -3.77 -23.26 -5.86
C ARG A 116 -4.09 -23.18 -7.37
N ASN A 117 -5.30 -22.77 -7.74
CA ASN A 117 -5.79 -22.71 -9.12
C ASN A 117 -6.36 -21.33 -9.48
N GLN A 118 -5.89 -20.27 -8.82
CA GLN A 118 -6.34 -18.91 -9.13
C GLN A 118 -5.99 -18.52 -10.57
N MET A 119 -6.95 -17.90 -11.23
CA MET A 119 -6.75 -17.14 -12.45
C MET A 119 -6.40 -15.70 -12.08
N VAL A 120 -5.52 -15.09 -12.86
CA VAL A 120 -5.09 -13.70 -12.75
C VAL A 120 -5.49 -12.94 -14.00
N ARG A 121 -6.01 -11.72 -13.81
CA ARG A 121 -6.23 -10.71 -14.85
C ARG A 121 -5.33 -9.52 -14.57
N LEU A 122 -4.57 -9.10 -15.59
CA LEU A 122 -3.85 -7.83 -15.57
C LEU A 122 -4.49 -6.89 -16.59
N LYS A 123 -4.75 -5.66 -16.14
CA LYS A 123 -5.07 -4.50 -16.98
C LYS A 123 -3.96 -3.47 -16.80
N GLY A 124 -3.32 -3.02 -17.87
CA GLY A 124 -2.28 -2.00 -17.74
C GLY A 124 -1.16 -2.08 -18.77
N PRO A 125 -0.41 -0.97 -18.96
CA PRO A 125 -0.66 0.33 -18.33
C PRO A 125 -1.87 1.03 -18.97
N MET A 126 -2.75 1.60 -18.16
CA MET A 126 -3.95 2.33 -18.64
C MET A 126 -4.14 3.62 -17.87
N LYS A 127 -4.85 4.58 -18.45
CA LYS A 127 -5.25 5.79 -17.72
C LYS A 127 -6.12 5.42 -16.50
N PRO A 128 -5.90 6.01 -15.32
CA PRO A 128 -6.77 5.82 -14.17
C PRO A 128 -8.21 6.29 -14.48
N ASN A 129 -9.21 5.62 -13.89
CA ASN A 129 -10.58 6.14 -13.91
C ASN A 129 -10.73 7.38 -13.01
N GLU A 130 -10.00 7.38 -11.89
CA GLU A 130 -9.99 8.40 -10.84
C GLU A 130 -8.58 8.48 -10.27
N THR A 131 -8.11 9.69 -9.95
CA THR A 131 -6.79 9.90 -9.34
C THR A 131 -6.86 9.98 -7.81
N GLY A 132 -5.73 9.84 -7.14
CA GLY A 132 -5.61 9.97 -5.68
C GLY A 132 -5.69 8.63 -4.94
N THR A 133 -6.28 8.61 -3.74
CA THR A 133 -6.16 7.46 -2.82
C THR A 133 -7.21 6.37 -3.04
N ALA A 134 -8.22 6.61 -3.88
CA ALA A 134 -9.25 5.62 -4.16
C ALA A 134 -8.78 4.59 -5.20
N ASN A 135 -9.10 3.33 -4.96
CA ASN A 135 -8.93 2.25 -5.93
C ASN A 135 -10.28 1.95 -6.59
N THR A 136 -10.37 2.14 -7.90
CA THR A 136 -11.57 1.80 -8.68
C THR A 136 -11.26 0.78 -9.76
N MET A 137 -12.21 -0.09 -10.05
CA MET A 137 -12.03 -1.11 -11.08
C MET A 137 -11.84 -0.48 -12.46
N LEU A 138 -10.67 -0.67 -13.05
CA LEU A 138 -10.35 -0.21 -14.39
C LEU A 138 -11.34 -0.76 -15.43
N ARG A 139 -11.84 0.13 -16.29
CA ARG A 139 -12.72 -0.21 -17.42
C ARG A 139 -11.89 -0.70 -18.62
N GLY A 140 -12.45 -1.59 -19.44
CA GLY A 140 -11.77 -2.14 -20.62
C GLY A 140 -11.29 -3.59 -20.43
N GLU A 141 -10.71 -4.13 -21.51
CA GLU A 141 -10.28 -5.53 -21.61
C GLU A 141 -9.01 -5.82 -20.80
N SER A 142 -8.82 -7.10 -20.47
CA SER A 142 -7.59 -7.56 -19.81
C SER A 142 -6.43 -7.57 -20.81
N THR A 143 -5.31 -6.96 -20.44
CA THR A 143 -4.06 -7.02 -21.22
C THR A 143 -3.45 -8.41 -21.17
N LEU A 144 -3.50 -9.06 -20.00
CA LEU A 144 -3.10 -10.46 -19.82
C LEU A 144 -4.13 -11.19 -18.97
N TYR A 145 -4.34 -12.47 -19.28
CA TYR A 145 -5.18 -13.37 -18.52
C TYR A 145 -4.59 -14.77 -18.51
N GLY A 146 -4.58 -15.43 -17.36
CA GLY A 146 -4.08 -16.79 -17.27
C GLY A 146 -4.03 -17.31 -15.84
N ARG A 147 -3.30 -18.42 -15.65
CA ARG A 147 -3.14 -19.01 -14.32
C ARG A 147 -2.04 -18.31 -13.53
N THR A 148 -2.25 -18.18 -12.23
CA THR A 148 -1.15 -17.96 -11.28
C THR A 148 -0.09 -19.06 -11.40
N ASN A 149 1.11 -18.78 -10.92
CA ASN A 149 2.30 -19.63 -11.03
C ASN A 149 2.79 -19.90 -12.46
N THR A 150 2.39 -19.06 -13.41
CA THR A 150 2.87 -19.09 -14.79
C THR A 150 3.41 -17.73 -15.22
N VAL A 151 4.22 -17.71 -16.28
CA VAL A 151 4.67 -16.47 -16.92
C VAL A 151 3.70 -16.16 -18.06
N LEU A 152 3.03 -15.02 -17.97
CA LEU A 152 2.11 -14.51 -18.99
C LEU A 152 2.84 -13.42 -19.79
N GLY A 153 2.85 -13.54 -21.12
CA GLY A 153 3.57 -12.63 -21.99
C GLY A 153 2.67 -11.96 -23.03
N SER A 154 3.04 -10.76 -23.43
CA SER A 154 2.56 -10.05 -24.62
C SER A 154 3.76 -9.44 -25.37
N PRO A 155 3.59 -9.01 -26.64
CA PRO A 155 4.64 -8.30 -27.36
C PRO A 155 5.18 -7.06 -26.63
N ASN A 156 4.32 -6.37 -25.85
CA ASN A 156 4.61 -5.09 -25.21
C ASN A 156 5.06 -5.22 -23.75
N GLY A 157 5.14 -6.44 -23.20
CA GLY A 157 5.47 -6.68 -21.80
C GLY A 157 4.91 -8.00 -21.29
N GLY A 158 5.30 -8.42 -20.09
CA GLY A 158 4.81 -9.66 -19.47
C GLY A 158 4.51 -9.45 -18.00
N ALA A 159 3.78 -10.39 -17.42
CA ALA A 159 3.51 -10.46 -16.00
C ALA A 159 3.59 -11.91 -15.53
N ALA A 160 4.11 -12.11 -14.33
CA ALA A 160 4.03 -13.39 -13.65
C ALA A 160 3.50 -13.12 -12.25
N VAL A 161 2.49 -13.87 -11.83
CA VAL A 161 2.09 -13.90 -10.43
C VAL A 161 2.47 -15.26 -9.87
N ARG A 162 3.27 -15.28 -8.80
CA ARG A 162 3.61 -16.49 -8.08
C ARG A 162 2.98 -16.44 -6.68
N GLY A 163 2.25 -17.50 -6.33
CA GLY A 163 1.84 -17.75 -4.96
C GLY A 163 3.01 -18.37 -4.18
N ALA A 164 2.99 -18.21 -2.86
CA ALA A 164 3.81 -19.05 -2.00
C ALA A 164 3.40 -20.53 -2.24
N ALA A 165 4.38 -21.45 -2.25
CA ALA A 165 4.19 -22.88 -2.55
C ALA A 165 3.65 -23.69 -1.36
#